data_AF-A0A4Q2DT26-F1
#
_entry.id   AF-A0A4Q2DT26-F1
#
_cell.length_a   1.000
_cell.length_b   1.000
_cell.length_c   1.000
_cell.angle_alpha   90.00
_cell.angle_beta   90.00
_cell.angle_gamma   90.00
#
_symmetry.space_group_name_H-M   'P 1'
#
loop_
_entity.id
_entity.type
_entity.pdbx_description
1 polymer ?
#
loop_
_entity_poly.entity_id
_entity_poly.type
_entity_poly.pdbx_seq_one_letter_code
_entity_poly.pdbx_strand_id
1 'polypeptide(L)' 'MPTSTEPFEVLFEFTNDTADFATLQLTRENASNVGVAGPVIRLFPKDSVSLVLNAGATYHYLVKQSQRHAQIS' A
#
# COMPACT_ATOMS: atom_id res chain seq x y z
N MET A 1 -1.77 29.72 5.98
CA MET A 1 -2.88 28.76 5.91
C MET A 1 -3.01 28.11 7.29
N PRO A 2 -4.20 28.03 7.89
CA PRO A 2 -4.40 27.23 9.10
C PRO A 2 -4.38 25.76 8.70
N THR A 3 -3.36 25.03 9.13
CA THR A 3 -3.27 23.58 8.95
C THR A 3 -4.24 22.94 9.94
N SER A 4 -5.24 22.21 9.46
CA SER A 4 -6.11 21.41 10.32
C SER A 4 -5.24 20.39 11.05
N THR A 5 -5.27 20.40 12.38
CA THR A 5 -4.50 19.50 13.26
C THR A 5 -5.25 18.23 13.64
N GLU A 6 -6.45 18.03 13.11
CA GLU A 6 -7.24 16.83 13.40
C GLU A 6 -6.61 15.61 12.70
N PRO A 7 -6.35 14.52 13.43
CA PRO A 7 -5.87 13.28 12.82
C PRO A 7 -6.95 12.75 11.88
N PHE A 8 -6.60 12.56 10.61
CA PHE A 8 -7.46 11.93 9.62
C PHE A 8 -6.83 10.64 9.10
N GLU A 9 -7.69 9.72 8.66
CA GLU A 9 -7.28 8.49 8.00
C GLU A 9 -7.44 8.66 6.49
N VAL A 10 -6.48 8.14 5.72
CA VAL A 10 -6.52 8.12 4.26
C VAL A 10 -6.96 6.74 3.82
N LEU A 11 -8.07 6.67 3.09
CA LEU A 11 -8.52 5.46 2.43
C LEU A 11 -7.85 5.36 1.06
N PHE A 12 -7.04 4.32 0.86
CA PHE A 12 -6.43 4.02 -0.43
C PHE A 12 -7.03 2.73 -0.98
N GLU A 13 -7.73 2.83 -2.10
CA GLU A 13 -8.27 1.65 -2.79
C GLU A 13 -7.31 1.21 -3.89
N PHE A 14 -6.86 -0.04 -3.81
CA PHE A 14 -6.07 -0.68 -4.85
C PHE A 14 -6.93 -1.73 -5.54
N THR A 15 -7.11 -1.59 -6.85
CA THR A 15 -7.85 -2.54 -7.68
C THR A 15 -6.90 -3.24 -8.63
N ASN A 16 -6.92 -4.56 -8.66
CA ASN A 16 -6.23 -5.33 -9.66
C ASN A 16 -7.06 -5.35 -10.96
N ASP A 17 -6.79 -4.39 -11.84
CA ASP A 17 -7.41 -4.27 -13.16
C ASP A 17 -6.82 -5.21 -14.21
N THR A 18 -5.87 -6.06 -13.81
CA THR A 18 -5.11 -6.92 -14.72
C THR A 18 -5.66 -8.34 -14.78
N ALA A 19 -5.26 -9.10 -15.81
CA ALA A 19 -5.67 -10.50 -15.99
C ALA A 19 -4.89 -11.48 -15.09
N ASP A 20 -3.80 -11.02 -14.46
CA ASP A 20 -2.90 -11.84 -13.63
C ASP A 20 -3.09 -11.52 -12.15
N PHE A 21 -2.58 -12.40 -11.27
CA PHE A 21 -2.53 -12.11 -9.84
C PHE A 21 -1.52 -10.98 -9.55
N ALA A 22 -1.90 -10.08 -8.65
CA ALA A 22 -1.03 -9.06 -8.12
C ALA A 22 -0.74 -9.32 -6.64
N THR A 23 0.45 -8.95 -6.19
CA THR A 23 0.79 -8.89 -4.76
C THR A 23 1.17 -7.47 -4.41
N LEU A 24 0.52 -6.94 -3.38
CA LEU A 24 0.76 -5.61 -2.84
C LEU A 24 1.41 -5.78 -1.47
N GLN A 25 2.61 -5.24 -1.32
CA GLN A 25 3.33 -5.21 -0.05
C GLN A 25 3.42 -3.78 0.45
N LEU A 26 2.96 -3.54 1.68
CA LEU A 26 2.94 -2.21 2.31
C LEU A 26 4.02 -2.11 3.38
N THR A 27 4.91 -1.13 3.28
CA THR A 27 5.94 -0.86 4.31
C THR A 27 5.85 0.61 4.73
N ARG A 28 5.74 0.88 6.03
CA ARG A 28 5.77 2.25 6.56
C ARG A 28 7.22 2.67 6.81
N GLU A 29 7.62 3.86 6.34
CA GLU A 29 9.01 4.36 6.40
C GLU A 29 9.61 4.33 7.83
N ASN A 30 8.79 4.61 8.84
CA ASN A 30 9.21 4.64 10.25
C ASN A 30 8.93 3.34 11.02
N ALA A 31 8.54 2.24 10.36
CA ALA A 31 8.39 0.96 11.05
C ALA A 31 9.79 0.41 11.35
N SER A 32 10.15 0.37 12.64
CA SER A 32 11.45 -0.04 13.19
C SER A 32 11.84 -1.50 12.95
N ASN A 33 11.21 -2.19 12.00
CA ASN A 33 11.48 -3.59 11.70
C ASN A 33 12.33 -3.71 10.45
N VAL A 34 13.62 -3.44 10.62
CA VAL A 34 14.68 -3.90 9.70
C VAL A 34 14.52 -5.40 9.50
N GLY A 35 14.04 -5.82 8.33
CA GLY A 35 13.97 -7.23 7.93
C GLY A 35 12.59 -7.91 7.96
N VAL A 36 11.52 -7.25 8.40
CA VAL A 36 10.16 -7.80 8.29
C VAL A 36 9.48 -7.15 7.09
N ALA A 37 9.37 -7.91 6.00
CA ALA A 37 8.48 -7.57 4.90
C ALA A 37 7.10 -7.21 5.47
N GLY A 38 6.64 -5.97 5.27
CA GLY A 38 5.30 -5.56 5.71
C GLY A 38 4.20 -6.41 5.08
N PRO A 39 2.93 -6.25 5.51
CA PRO A 39 1.85 -7.13 5.09
C PRO A 39 1.79 -7.26 3.57
N VAL A 40 1.73 -8.51 3.09
CA VAL A 40 1.61 -8.85 1.68
C VAL A 40 0.18 -9.30 1.42
N ILE A 41 -0.50 -8.58 0.55
CA ILE A 41 -1.88 -8.84 0.14
C ILE A 41 -1.82 -9.39 -1.28
N ARG A 42 -2.41 -10.57 -1.49
CA ARG A 42 -2.56 -11.14 -2.83
C ARG A 42 -3.96 -10.85 -3.34
N LEU A 43 -4.04 -10.32 -4.56
CA LEU A 43 -5.26 -9.91 -5.22
C LEU A 43 -5.45 -10.73 -6.48
N PHE A 44 -6.63 -11.32 -6.64
CA PHE A 44 -7.02 -11.98 -7.88
C PHE A 44 -7.41 -10.93 -8.93
N PRO A 45 -7.50 -11.31 -10.21
CA PRO A 45 -8.00 -10.43 -11.26
C PRO A 45 -9.37 -9.86 -10.89
N LYS A 46 -9.53 -8.54 -10.97
CA LYS A 46 -10.73 -7.77 -10.60
C LYS A 46 -11.01 -7.63 -9.10
N ASP A 47 -10.14 -8.12 -8.22
CA ASP A 47 -10.25 -7.84 -6.79
C ASP A 47 -9.83 -6.41 -6.48
N SER A 48 -10.48 -5.80 -5.49
CA SER A 48 -10.03 -4.57 -4.86
C SER A 48 -9.79 -4.76 -3.37
N VAL A 49 -8.87 -3.97 -2.83
CA VAL A 49 -8.59 -3.87 -1.40
C VAL A 49 -8.51 -2.42 -0.98
N SER A 50 -9.18 -2.10 0.12
CA SER A 50 -9.12 -0.79 0.74
C SER A 50 -8.14 -0.82 1.90
N LEU A 51 -7.15 0.07 1.88
CA LEU A 51 -6.17 0.27 2.93
C LEU A 51 -6.52 1.53 3.70
N VAL A 52 -6.58 1.42 5.03
CA VAL A 52 -6.73 2.55 5.93
C VAL A 52 -5.35 2.96 6.42
N LEU A 53 -4.92 4.16 6.06
CA LEU A 53 -3.58 4.67 6.29
C LEU A 53 -3.64 5.87 7.25
N ASN A 54 -2.66 5.96 8.15
CA ASN A 54 -2.56 7.09 9.06
C ASN A 54 -1.98 8.30 8.32
N ALA A 55 -2.66 9.45 8.38
CA ALA A 55 -2.13 10.68 7.82
C ALA A 55 -0.81 11.10 8.49
N GLY A 56 0.05 11.77 7.73
CA GLY A 56 1.36 12.24 8.20
C GLY A 56 2.44 11.16 8.27
N ALA A 57 2.20 9.98 7.71
CA ALA A 57 3.21 8.93 7.56
C ALA A 57 3.45 8.59 6.09
N THR A 58 4.71 8.36 5.73
CA THR A 58 5.10 7.85 4.42
C THR A 58 4.93 6.33 4.37
N TYR A 59 4.31 5.86 3.29
CA TYR A 59 4.09 4.44 3.01
C TYR A 59 4.71 4.08 1.66
N HIS A 60 5.48 3.02 1.64
CA HIS A 60 6.03 2.43 0.43
C HIS A 60 5.19 1.23 0.02
N TYR A 61 4.77 1.22 -1.24
CA TYR A 61 3.99 0.15 -1.84
C TYR A 61 4.87 -0.57 -2.85
N LEU A 62 4.99 -1.88 -2.69
CA LEU A 62 5.66 -2.72 -3.66
C LEU A 62 4.61 -3.64 -4.29
N VAL A 63 4.35 -3.41 -5.57
CA VAL A 63 3.45 -4.20 -6.38
C VAL A 63 4.27 -5.18 -7.19
N LYS A 64 4.06 -6.49 -6.99
CA LYS A 64 4.61 -7.52 -7.88
C LYS A 64 3.48 -8.18 -8.65
N GLN A 65 3.63 -8.21 -9.96
CA GLN A 65 2.68 -8.78 -10.88
C GLN A 65 3.45 -9.63 -11.91
N SER A 66 3.40 -10.95 -11.77
CA SER A 66 4.08 -11.93 -12.64
C SER A 66 5.58 -11.61 -12.91
N GLN A 67 5.88 -10.79 -13.92
CA GLN A 67 7.23 -10.37 -14.34
C GLN A 67 7.54 -8.88 -14.07
N ARG A 68 6.57 -8.12 -13.55
CA ARG A 68 6.65 -6.68 -13.32
C ARG A 68 6.68 -6.38 -11.83
N HIS A 69 7.63 -5.53 -11.45
CA HIS A 69 7.79 -5.04 -10.10
C HIS A 69 7.71 -3.52 -10.17
N ALA A 70 6.78 -2.94 -9.43
CA ALA A 70 6.64 -1.50 -9.29
C ALA A 70 6.78 -1.14 -7.81
N GLN A 71 7.63 -0.16 -7.52
CA GLN A 71 7.76 0.43 -6.19
C GLN A 71 7.24 1.86 -6.27
N ILE A 72 6.31 2.18 -5.37
CA ILE A 72 5.67 3.49 -5.25
C ILE A 72 6.01 4.02 -3.86
N SER A 73 6.56 5.22 -3.78
CA SER A 73 7.04 5.88 -2.55
C SER A 73 6.59 7.32 -2.50
#